data_AF-A0A645F4Q4-F1
#
_entry.id   AF-A0A645F4Q4-F1
#
_cell.length_a   1.000
_cell.length_b   1.000
_cell.length_c   1.000
_cell.angle_alpha   90.00
_cell.angle_beta   90.00
_cell.angle_gamma   90.00
#
_symmetry.space_group_name_H-M   'P 1'
#
loop_
_entity.id
_entity.type
_entity.pdbx_description
1 polymer ?
#
loop_
_entity_poly.entity_id
_entity_poly.type
_entity_poly.pdbx_seq_one_letter_code
_entity_poly.pdbx_strand_id
1 'polypeptide(L)' 'MIEPKICTTLLETARALDISSEGASFSLTISIGVTTFRESDINEQQALKRADKALYRAKEAGRDRCEIDW' A
#
# COMPACT_ATOMS: atom_id res chain seq x y z
N MET A 1 -3.99 6.65 -15.58
CA MET A 1 -4.16 7.01 -14.16
C MET A 1 -2.77 7.24 -13.59
N ILE A 2 -2.51 8.38 -12.97
CA ILE A 2 -1.19 8.68 -12.37
C ILE A 2 -1.16 7.95 -11.02
N GLU A 3 -0.22 7.01 -10.86
CA GLU A 3 0.04 6.41 -9.55
C GLU A 3 0.53 7.51 -8.60
N PRO A 4 -0.03 7.66 -7.38
CA PRO A 4 0.38 8.69 -6.45
C PRO A 4 1.88 8.59 -6.19
N LYS A 5 2.63 9.68 -6.34
CA LYS A 5 4.09 9.72 -6.12
C LYS A 5 4.51 9.05 -4.80
N ILE A 6 3.68 9.19 -3.77
CA ILE A 6 3.92 8.57 -2.46
C ILE A 6 3.89 7.03 -2.49
N CYS A 7 3.03 6.40 -3.31
CA CYS A 7 3.01 4.95 -3.48
C CYS A 7 4.32 4.47 -4.09
N THR A 8 4.77 5.09 -5.18
CA THR A 8 6.03 4.76 -5.83
C THR A 8 7.21 4.87 -4.86
N THR A 9 7.31 6.00 -4.15
CA THR A 9 8.40 6.22 -3.17
C THR A 9 8.41 5.16 -2.06
N LEU A 10 7.26 4.81 -1.50
CA LEU A 10 7.17 3.81 -0.44
C LEU A 10 7.52 2.41 -0.94
N LEU A 11 7.05 2.02 -2.14
CA LEU A 11 7.37 0.73 -2.75
C LEU A 11 8.87 0.60 -3.03
N GLU A 12 9.48 1.61 -3.66
CA GLU A 12 10.91 1.61 -3.97
C GLU A 12 11.76 1.60 -2.70
N THR A 13 11.38 2.38 -1.68
CA THR A 13 12.10 2.40 -0.39
C THR A 13 12.03 1.05 0.31
N ALA A 14 10.86 0.39 0.31
CA ALA A 14 10.71 -0.94 0.90
C ALA A 14 11.56 -1.99 0.17
N ARG A 15 11.54 -1.98 -1.17
CA ARG A 15 12.33 -2.90 -2.01
C ARG A 15 13.83 -2.75 -1.83
N ALA A 16 14.29 -1.54 -1.55
CA ALA A 16 15.69 -1.24 -1.32
C ALA A 16 16.17 -1.54 0.11
N LEU A 17 15.27 -1.94 1.02
CA LEU A 17 15.64 -2.24 2.39
C LEU A 17 16.15 -3.68 2.52
N ASP A 18 17.43 -3.80 2.84
CA ASP A 18 18.01 -5.05 3.31
C ASP A 18 17.87 -5.13 4.83
N ILE A 19 17.09 -6.09 5.32
CA ILE A 19 16.96 -6.35 6.75
C ILE A 19 17.88 -7.49 7.13
N SER A 20 18.84 -7.21 8.02
CA SER A 20 19.70 -8.22 8.63
C SER A 20 19.32 -8.47 10.08
N SER A 21 19.02 -9.72 10.45
CA SER A 21 18.74 -10.14 11.82
C SER A 21 19.26 -11.55 12.06
N GLU A 22 19.90 -11.78 13.22
CA GLU A 22 20.41 -13.10 13.64
C GLU A 22 21.29 -13.82 12.60
N GLY A 23 22.07 -13.05 11.82
CA GLY A 23 22.94 -13.60 10.77
C GLY A 23 22.21 -13.97 9.46
N ALA A 24 20.91 -13.76 9.37
CA ALA A 24 20.14 -13.86 8.13
C ALA A 24 19.90 -12.47 7.53
N SER A 25 19.88 -12.39 6.20
CA SER A 25 19.45 -11.20 5.46
C SER A 25 18.24 -11.54 4.61
N PHE A 26 17.22 -10.69 4.62
CA PHE A 26 16.03 -10.85 3.82
C PHE A 26 15.60 -9.52 3.20
N SER A 27 15.10 -9.60 1.98
CA SER A 27 14.42 -8.51 1.31
C SER A 27 12.95 -8.49 1.71
N LEU A 28 12.37 -7.29 1.74
CA LEU A 28 10.93 -7.12 1.99
C LEU A 28 10.29 -6.33 0.86
N THR A 29 9.00 -6.55 0.69
CA THR A 29 8.13 -5.71 -0.14
C THR A 29 6.88 -5.33 0.65
N ILE A 30 6.17 -4.30 0.19
CA ILE A 30 4.90 -3.89 0.79
C ILE A 30 3.80 -3.88 -0.26
N SER A 31 2.57 -4.13 0.17
CA SER A 31 1.37 -3.87 -0.63
C SER A 31 0.67 -2.66 -0.02
N ILE A 32 0.16 -1.75 -0.86
CA ILE A 32 -0.41 -0.48 -0.43
C ILE A 32 -1.83 -0.37 -0.95
N GLY A 33 -2.75 0.05 -0.08
CA GLY A 33 -4.11 0.46 -0.46
C GLY A 33 -4.30 1.94 -0.16
N VAL A 34 -4.75 2.70 -1.16
CA VAL A 34 -4.98 4.15 -1.03
C VAL A 34 -6.43 4.48 -1.33
N THR A 35 -6.97 5.46 -0.61
CA THR A 35 -8.23 6.11 -0.94
C THR A 35 -8.15 7.59 -0.60
N THR A 36 -9.10 8.37 -1.10
CA THR A 36 -9.37 9.72 -0.63
C THR A 36 -10.59 9.73 0.31
N PHE A 37 -10.62 10.68 1.24
CA PHE A 37 -11.87 11.02 1.91
C PHE A 37 -12.86 11.51 0.85
N ARG A 38 -14.10 11.06 0.97
CA ARG A 38 -15.22 11.48 0.13
C ARG A 38 -16.14 12.35 0.97
N GLU A 39 -16.80 13.33 0.34
CA GLU A 39 -17.80 14.17 1.03
C GLU A 39 -18.95 13.33 1.62
N SER A 40 -19.24 12.18 1.01
CA SER A 40 -20.25 11.23 1.48
C SER A 40 -19.80 10.37 2.67
N ASP A 41 -18.54 10.49 3.12
CA ASP A 41 -18.06 9.71 4.25
C ASP A 41 -18.75 10.16 5.53
N ILE A 42 -19.45 9.23 6.18
CA ILE A 42 -20.11 9.50 7.46
C ILE A 42 -19.07 9.59 8.60
N ASN A 43 -17.97 8.85 8.47
CA ASN A 43 -16.85 8.82 9.41
C ASN A 43 -15.59 8.28 8.74
N GLU A 44 -14.47 8.35 9.44
CA GLU A 44 -13.16 7.92 8.97
C GLU A 44 -13.07 6.41 8.68
N GLN A 45 -13.88 5.58 9.35
CA GLN A 45 -13.89 4.13 9.12
C GLN A 45 -14.35 3.78 7.70
N GLN A 46 -15.16 4.62 7.06
CA GLN A 46 -15.55 4.39 5.66
C GLN A 46 -14.38 4.54 4.70
N ALA A 47 -13.55 5.57 4.88
CA ALA A 47 -12.31 5.73 4.13
C ALA A 47 -11.32 4.60 4.45
N LEU A 48 -11.11 4.27 5.72
CA LEU A 48 -10.24 3.15 6.10
C LEU A 48 -10.67 1.82 5.46
N LYS A 49 -11.98 1.53 5.41
CA LYS A 49 -12.50 0.33 4.76
C LYS A 49 -12.24 0.30 3.26
N ARG A 50 -12.25 1.45 2.57
CA ARG A 50 -11.88 1.53 1.15
C ARG A 50 -10.39 1.32 0.94
N ALA A 51 -9.55 1.95 1.75
CA ALA A 51 -8.10 1.74 1.72
C ALA A 51 -7.75 0.26 1.96
N ASP A 52 -8.40 -0.39 2.94
CA ASP A 52 -8.19 -1.81 3.25
C ASP A 52 -8.64 -2.73 2.09
N LYS A 53 -9.77 -2.43 1.45
CA LYS A 53 -10.19 -3.14 0.22
C LYS A 53 -9.17 -3.00 -0.90
N ALA A 54 -8.63 -1.80 -1.11
CA ALA A 54 -7.59 -1.57 -2.10
C ALA A 54 -6.31 -2.36 -1.73
N LEU A 55 -5.91 -2.37 -0.46
CA LEU A 55 -4.78 -3.16 0.03
C LEU A 55 -4.98 -4.65 -0.24
N TYR A 56 -6.20 -5.15 -0.04
CA TYR A 56 -6.51 -6.55 -0.33
C TYR A 56 -6.37 -6.86 -1.82
N ARG A 57 -6.89 -5.99 -2.71
CA ARG A 57 -6.68 -6.11 -4.17
C ARG A 57 -5.19 -6.14 -4.53
N ALA A 58 -4.38 -5.29 -3.89
CA ALA A 58 -2.93 -5.26 -4.14
C ALA A 58 -2.27 -6.60 -3.80
N LYS A 59 -2.70 -7.24 -2.70
CA LYS A 59 -2.20 -8.56 -2.29
C LYS A 59 -2.64 -9.68 -3.23
N GLU A 60 -3.89 -9.67 -3.67
CA GLU A 60 -4.44 -10.67 -4.60
C GLU A 60 -3.84 -10.55 -6.01
N ALA A 61 -3.56 -9.32 -6.46
CA ALA A 61 -2.96 -9.06 -7.76
C ALA A 61 -1.44 -9.33 -7.83
N GLY A 62 -0.87 -9.97 -6.80
CA GLY A 62 0.54 -10.39 -6.80
C GLY A 62 1.45 -9.63 -5.85
N ARG A 63 0.90 -8.81 -4.94
CA ARG A 63 1.64 -8.00 -3.95
C ARG A 63 2.58 -6.98 -4.62
N ASP A 64 3.47 -6.39 -3.82
CA ASP A 64 4.49 -5.42 -4.21
C ASP A 64 3.99 -4.31 -5.15
N ARG A 65 2.84 -3.74 -4.80
CA ARG A 65 2.13 -2.74 -5.61
C ARG A 65 1.19 -1.88 -4.79
N CYS A 66 0.74 -0.80 -5.41
CA CYS A 66 -0.28 0.09 -4.89
C CYS A 66 -1.58 -0.09 -5.68
N GLU A 67 -2.69 -0.21 -4.97
CA GLU A 67 -4.04 -0.17 -5.53
C GLU A 67 -4.80 1.00 -4.93
N ILE A 68 -5.72 1.57 -5.70
CA ILE A 68 -6.43 2.80 -5.33
C ILE A 68 -7.94 2.59 -5.42
N ASP A 69 -8.67 3.18 -4.48
CA ASP A 69 -10.13 3.29 -4.48
C ASP A 69 -10.48 4.79 -4.36
N TRP A 70 -10.82 5.43 -5.49
CA TRP A 70 -11.11 6.87 -5.58
C TRP A 70 -12.49 7.22 -5.04
#